data_AF-A0A2H0KY77-F1
#
_entry.id   AF-A0A2H0KY77-F1
#
_cell.length_a   1.000
_cell.length_b   1.000
_cell.length_c   1.000
_cell.angle_alpha   90.00
_cell.angle_beta   90.00
_cell.angle_gamma   90.00
#
_symmetry.space_group_name_H-M   'P 1'
#
loop_
_entity.id
_entity.type
_entity.pdbx_description
1 polymer ?
#
loop_
_entity_poly.entity_id
_entity_poly.type
_entity_poly.pdbx_seq_one_letter_code
_entity_poly.pdbx_strand_id
1 'polypeptide(L)'
;MYKQDRDFWWFTKRPGYMLYMLREGTGILMLLYIVEVIYHGLTKTPFHPAELWLGLIGALGHTLSWLWLSVLMPPLELKLWQKTGIFALFIGAWLVLSYFLLTYVYIS
;
A
#
# COMPACT_ATOMS: atom_id res chain seq x y z
N MET A 1 -15.13 -30.63 17.06
CA MET A 1 -14.41 -29.38 17.38
C MET A 1 -13.35 -29.14 16.30
N TYR A 2 -13.72 -28.52 15.17
CA TYR A 2 -12.87 -28.45 13.94
C TYR A 2 -13.09 -27.15 13.12
N LYS A 3 -13.71 -26.11 13.70
CA LYS A 3 -14.09 -24.89 12.97
C LYS A 3 -13.12 -23.72 13.17
N GLN A 4 -12.45 -23.66 14.31
CA GLN A 4 -11.70 -22.47 14.75
C GLN A 4 -10.37 -22.27 14.00
N ASP A 5 -9.74 -23.35 13.51
CA ASP A 5 -8.50 -23.26 12.71
C ASP A 5 -8.72 -22.71 11.29
N ARG A 6 -9.98 -22.60 10.83
CA ARG A 6 -10.28 -22.06 9.50
C ARG A 6 -10.26 -20.55 9.44
N ASP A 7 -10.46 -19.85 10.55
CA ASP A 7 -10.61 -18.38 10.52
C ASP A 7 -9.25 -17.67 10.66
N PHE A 8 -8.26 -18.33 11.29
CA PHE A 8 -6.90 -17.81 11.50
C PHE A 8 -5.82 -18.61 10.76
N TRP A 9 -6.20 -19.30 9.68
CA TRP A 9 -5.30 -20.14 8.87
C TRP A 9 -4.05 -19.41 8.39
N TRP A 10 -4.14 -18.09 8.24
CA TRP A 10 -3.09 -17.20 7.77
C TRP A 10 -2.03 -16.89 8.85
N PHE A 11 -2.34 -17.08 10.14
CA PHE A 11 -1.36 -17.05 11.23
C PHE A 11 -0.67 -18.41 11.43
N THR A 12 -1.40 -19.49 11.23
CA THR A 12 -0.97 -20.82 11.68
C THR A 12 -0.24 -21.64 10.63
N LYS A 13 -0.44 -21.37 9.33
CA LYS A 13 0.09 -22.24 8.26
C LYS A 13 1.48 -21.86 7.77
N ARG A 14 1.70 -20.60 7.36
CA ARG A 14 2.99 -20.12 6.81
C ARG A 14 3.13 -18.61 6.98
N PRO A 15 4.35 -18.09 7.20
CA PRO A 15 4.59 -16.65 7.33
C PRO A 15 4.17 -15.83 6.09
N GLY A 16 4.21 -16.44 4.89
CA GLY A 16 3.76 -15.78 3.66
C GLY A 16 2.27 -15.44 3.62
N TYR A 17 1.42 -16.19 4.32
CA TYR A 17 -0.02 -15.89 4.38
C TYR A 17 -0.32 -14.70 5.30
N MET A 18 0.47 -14.53 6.36
CA MET A 18 0.39 -13.34 7.20
C MET A 18 0.80 -12.08 6.41
N LEU A 19 1.87 -12.15 5.60
CA LEU A 19 2.27 -11.06 4.71
C LEU A 19 1.19 -10.72 3.67
N TYR A 20 0.52 -11.75 3.12
CA TYR A 20 -0.64 -11.56 2.25
C TYR A 20 -1.78 -10.84 2.97
N MET A 21 -2.15 -11.25 4.19
CA MET A 21 -3.23 -10.60 4.94
C MET A 21 -2.89 -9.17 5.33
N LEU A 22 -1.63 -8.90 5.71
CA LEU A 22 -1.15 -7.54 5.95
C LEU A 22 -1.24 -6.68 4.68
N ARG A 23 -0.91 -7.24 3.51
CA ARG A 23 -1.08 -6.57 2.22
C ARG A 23 -2.55 -6.22 1.98
N GLU A 24 -3.46 -7.17 2.11
CA GLU A 24 -4.90 -6.90 1.91
C GLU A 24 -5.44 -5.89 2.92
N GLY A 25 -4.95 -5.94 4.17
CA GLY A 25 -5.28 -4.99 5.23
C GLY A 25 -4.95 -3.53 4.91
N THR A 26 -4.03 -3.27 3.96
CA THR A 26 -3.74 -1.90 3.49
C THR A 26 -4.98 -1.21 2.92
N GLY A 27 -5.93 -1.95 2.35
CA GLY A 27 -7.19 -1.41 1.84
C GLY A 27 -8.06 -0.80 2.94
N ILE A 28 -8.05 -1.39 4.14
CA ILE A 28 -8.78 -0.85 5.31
C ILE A 28 -8.14 0.48 5.75
N LEU A 29 -6.81 0.53 5.82
CA LEU A 29 -6.08 1.74 6.21
C LEU A 29 -6.31 2.89 5.22
N MET A 30 -6.33 2.60 3.92
CA MET A 30 -6.67 3.58 2.89
C MET A 30 -8.12 4.04 2.98
N LEU A 31 -9.06 3.14 3.29
CA LEU A 31 -10.46 3.50 3.47
C LEU A 31 -10.65 4.46 4.65
N LEU A 32 -9.98 4.21 5.78
CA LEU A 32 -9.98 5.11 6.93
C LEU A 32 -9.51 6.52 6.55
N TYR A 33 -8.39 6.60 5.79
CA TYR A 33 -7.90 7.88 5.29
C TYR A 33 -8.91 8.61 4.39
N ILE A 34 -9.58 7.90 3.48
CA ILE A 34 -10.61 8.49 2.60
C ILE A 34 -11.79 9.03 3.42
N VAL A 35 -12.25 8.27 4.42
CA VAL A 35 -13.33 8.70 5.32
C VAL A 35 -12.93 9.99 6.05
N GLU A 36 -11.70 10.06 6.55
CA GLU A 36 -11.21 11.24 7.27
C GLU A 36 -11.08 12.46 6.34
N VAL A 37 -10.61 12.28 5.10
CA VAL A 37 -10.58 13.36 4.08
C VAL A 37 -11.98 13.89 3.79
N ILE A 38 -12.97 13.00 3.65
CA ILE A 38 -14.37 13.39 3.44
C ILE A 38 -14.89 14.14 4.67
N TYR A 39 -14.64 13.60 5.86
CA TYR A 39 -15.08 14.19 7.13
C TYR A 39 -14.50 15.59 7.34
N HIS A 40 -13.19 15.77 7.10
CA HIS A 40 -12.53 17.08 7.09
C HIS A 40 -13.16 18.02 6.06
N GLY A 41 -13.42 17.54 4.85
CA GLY A 41 -14.03 18.33 3.78
C GLY A 41 -15.40 18.89 4.17
N LEU A 42 -16.22 18.07 4.83
CA LEU A 42 -17.59 18.39 5.27
C LEU A 42 -17.65 19.25 6.53
N THR A 43 -16.82 18.95 7.53
CA THR A 43 -16.93 19.55 8.86
C THR A 43 -15.88 20.62 9.15
N LYS A 44 -14.82 20.69 8.33
CA LYS A 44 -13.61 21.50 8.58
C LYS A 44 -12.87 21.12 9.87
N THR A 45 -13.21 19.96 10.47
CA THR A 45 -12.49 19.42 11.64
C THR A 45 -11.06 19.07 11.22
N PRO A 46 -10.03 19.46 11.98
CA PRO A 46 -8.65 19.11 11.66
C PRO A 46 -8.46 17.59 11.64
N PHE A 47 -7.60 17.12 10.74
CA PHE A 47 -7.26 15.71 10.61
C PHE A 47 -6.71 15.13 11.91
N HIS A 48 -7.14 13.92 12.25
CA HIS A 48 -6.55 13.18 13.35
C HIS A 48 -5.14 12.65 12.95
N PRO A 49 -4.06 13.03 13.65
CA PRO A 49 -2.70 12.70 13.22
C PRO A 49 -2.45 11.20 13.04
N ALA A 50 -3.03 10.37 13.91
CA ALA A 50 -2.88 8.92 13.82
C ALA A 50 -3.46 8.34 12.53
N GLU A 51 -4.58 8.87 12.05
CA GLU A 51 -5.26 8.37 10.85
C GLU A 51 -4.50 8.77 9.58
N LEU A 52 -3.87 9.95 9.58
CA LEU A 52 -2.95 10.35 8.51
C LEU A 52 -1.76 9.39 8.41
N TRP A 53 -1.11 9.06 9.53
CA TRP A 53 0.02 8.13 9.55
C TRP A 53 -0.40 6.72 9.14
N LEU A 54 -1.54 6.23 9.63
CA LEU A 54 -2.07 4.92 9.24
C LEU A 54 -2.42 4.88 7.74
N GLY A 55 -3.04 5.93 7.22
CA GLY A 55 -3.31 6.10 5.79
C GLY A 55 -2.03 6.06 4.96
N LEU A 56 -0.99 6.79 5.38
CA LEU A 56 0.31 6.81 4.71
C LEU A 56 0.97 5.41 4.73
N ILE A 57 1.01 4.74 5.89
CA ILE A 57 1.57 3.39 6.01
C ILE A 57 0.81 2.41 5.11
N GLY A 58 -0.52 2.48 5.12
CA GLY A 58 -1.38 1.69 4.24
C GLY A 58 -1.08 1.92 2.77
N ALA A 59 -1.05 3.19 2.33
CA ALA A 59 -0.77 3.55 0.95
C ALA A 59 0.65 3.13 0.50
N LEU A 60 1.66 3.27 1.37
CA LEU A 60 3.02 2.81 1.09
C LEU A 60 3.07 1.28 0.94
N GLY A 61 2.50 0.55 1.90
CA GLY A 61 2.44 -0.92 1.85
C GLY A 61 1.71 -1.41 0.59
N HIS A 62 0.59 -0.76 0.26
CA HIS A 62 -0.17 -1.05 -0.95
C HIS A 62 0.69 -0.81 -2.20
N THR A 63 1.27 0.38 -2.35
CA THR A 63 2.06 0.77 -3.53
C THR A 63 3.26 -0.16 -3.73
N LEU A 64 4.04 -0.44 -2.68
CA LEU A 64 5.22 -1.31 -2.79
C LEU A 64 4.82 -2.73 -3.21
N SER A 65 3.77 -3.28 -2.60
CA SER A 65 3.31 -4.63 -2.94
C SER A 65 2.70 -4.71 -4.34
N TRP A 66 1.94 -3.69 -4.75
CA TRP A 66 1.30 -3.61 -6.06
C TRP A 66 2.34 -3.49 -7.18
N LEU A 67 3.35 -2.63 -7.00
CA LEU A 67 4.45 -2.50 -7.94
C LEU A 67 5.24 -3.80 -8.08
N TRP A 68 5.53 -4.49 -6.97
CA TRP A 68 6.24 -5.76 -7.02
C TRP A 68 5.45 -6.83 -7.76
N LEU A 69 4.15 -6.97 -7.45
CA LEU A 69 3.28 -7.93 -8.14
C LEU A 69 3.14 -7.64 -9.63
N SER A 70 3.09 -6.36 -10.01
CA SER A 70 3.02 -5.93 -11.41
C SER A 70 4.25 -6.37 -12.22
N VAL A 71 5.43 -6.39 -11.58
CA VAL A 71 6.68 -6.89 -12.19
C VAL A 71 6.68 -8.42 -12.35
N LEU A 72 5.88 -9.15 -11.58
CA LEU A 72 5.78 -10.61 -11.64
C LEU A 72 4.79 -11.12 -12.70
N MET A 73 3.88 -10.26 -13.17
CA MET A 73 2.83 -10.57 -14.15
C MET A 73 3.21 -10.53 -15.65
N PRO A 74 4.35 -9.98 -16.13
CA PRO A 74 4.63 -9.95 -17.56
C PRO A 74 4.71 -11.37 -18.16
N PRO A 75 4.22 -11.57 -19.40
CA PRO A 75 4.28 -12.88 -20.08
C PRO A 75 5.72 -13.29 -20.45
N LEU A 76 6.69 -12.39 -20.27
CA LEU A 76 8.10 -12.61 -20.54
C LEU A 76 8.79 -13.22 -19.31
N GLU A 77 9.52 -14.31 -19.51
CA GLU A 77 10.36 -14.91 -18.47
C GLU A 77 11.59 -14.02 -18.18
N LEU A 78 11.40 -13.06 -17.27
CA LEU A 78 12.46 -12.16 -16.82
C LEU A 78 13.29 -12.80 -15.69
N LYS A 79 14.61 -12.65 -15.78
CA LYS A 79 15.55 -12.98 -14.69
C LYS A 79 15.28 -12.07 -13.49
N LEU A 80 15.62 -12.54 -12.29
CA LEU A 80 15.39 -11.79 -11.04
C LEU A 80 15.98 -10.37 -11.08
N TRP A 81 17.19 -10.20 -11.60
CA TRP A 81 17.82 -8.87 -11.69
C TRP A 81 17.05 -7.91 -12.61
N GLN A 82 16.43 -8.41 -13.68
CA GLN A 82 15.60 -7.59 -14.58
C GLN A 82 14.32 -7.17 -13.86
N LYS A 83 13.69 -8.09 -13.13
CA LYS A 83 12.52 -7.79 -12.29
C LYS A 83 12.86 -6.72 -11.25
N THR A 84 13.96 -6.88 -10.51
CA THR A 84 14.44 -5.89 -9.55
C THR A 84 14.72 -4.54 -10.22
N GLY A 85 15.33 -4.54 -11.42
CA GLY A 85 15.56 -3.32 -12.19
C GLY A 85 14.27 -2.59 -12.56
N ILE A 86 13.26 -3.30 -13.06
CA ILE A 86 11.95 -2.71 -13.40
C ILE A 86 11.25 -2.19 -12.13
N PHE A 87 11.31 -2.95 -11.04
CA PHE A 87 10.75 -2.50 -9.76
C PHE A 87 11.40 -1.18 -9.29
N ALA A 88 12.73 -1.09 -9.36
CA ALA A 88 13.45 0.13 -9.02
C ALA A 88 13.07 1.31 -9.93
N LEU A 89 12.85 1.07 -11.23
CA LEU A 89 12.37 2.09 -12.17
C LEU A 89 10.97 2.59 -11.80
N PHE A 90 10.05 1.69 -11.41
CA PHE A 90 8.72 2.11 -10.95
C PHE A 90 8.79 2.96 -9.67
N ILE A 91 9.63 2.58 -8.71
CA ILE A 91 9.85 3.39 -7.50
C ILE A 91 10.43 4.76 -7.87
N GLY A 92 11.42 4.81 -8.76
CA GLY A 92 11.99 6.07 -9.25
C GLY A 92 10.95 6.97 -9.89
N ALA A 93 10.11 6.43 -10.80
CA ALA A 93 9.03 7.19 -11.43
C ALA A 93 8.01 7.72 -10.41
N TRP A 94 7.62 6.89 -9.43
CA TRP A 94 6.70 7.27 -8.37
C TRP A 94 7.27 8.38 -7.46
N LEU A 95 8.56 8.33 -7.11
CA LEU A 95 9.23 9.38 -6.35
C LEU A 95 9.32 10.70 -7.12
N VAL A 96 9.63 10.64 -8.42
CA VAL A 96 9.67 11.83 -9.27
C VAL A 96 8.29 12.49 -9.34
N LEU A 97 7.23 11.70 -9.55
CA LEU A 97 5.86 12.23 -9.54
C LEU A 97 5.49 12.83 -8.17
N SER A 98 5.86 12.17 -7.08
CA SER A 98 5.61 12.65 -5.72
C SER A 98 6.33 13.97 -5.45
N TYR A 99 7.57 14.13 -5.95
CA TYR A 99 8.32 15.38 -5.87
C TYR A 99 7.63 16.53 -6.63
N PHE A 100 7.16 16.28 -7.85
CA PHE A 100 6.43 17.29 -8.61
C PHE A 100 5.11 17.68 -7.94
N LEU A 101 4.36 16.71 -7.39
CA LEU A 101 3.15 16.98 -6.63
C LEU A 101 3.43 17.83 -5.38
N LEU A 102 4.47 17.48 -4.61
CA LEU A 102 4.87 18.26 -3.44
C LEU A 102 5.26 19.69 -3.84
N THR A 103 6.06 19.83 -4.89
CA THR A 103 6.46 21.14 -5.43
C THR A 103 5.24 21.96 -5.84
N TYR A 104 4.30 21.36 -6.57
CA TYR A 104 3.07 22.01 -7.00
C TYR A 104 2.20 22.47 -5.82
N VAL A 105 2.10 21.68 -4.75
CA VAL A 105 1.26 22.04 -3.59
C VAL A 105 1.90 23.12 -2.71
N TYR A 106 3.23 23.14 -2.58
CA TYR A 106 3.92 24.00 -1.61
C TYR A 106 4.65 25.21 -2.20
N ILE A 107 4.96 25.21 -3.49
CA ILE A 107 5.74 26.28 -4.15
C ILE A 107 4.86 27.12 -5.10
N SER A 108 3.73 26.59 -5.57
CA SER A 108 2.71 27.37 -6.32
C SER A 108 1.80 28.15 -5.38
#